data_AF-A0A970VV79-F1
#
_entry.id   AF-A0A970VV79-F1
#
_cell.length_a   1.000
_cell.length_b   1.000
_cell.length_c   1.000
_cell.angle_alpha   90.00
_cell.angle_beta   90.00
_cell.angle_gamma   90.00
#
_symmetry.space_group_name_H-M   'P 1'
#
loop_
_entity.id
_entity.type
_entity.pdbx_description
1 polymer ?
#
loop_
_entity_poly.entity_id
_entity_poly.type
_entity_poly.pdbx_seq_one_letter_code
_entity_poly.pdbx_strand_id
1 'polypeptide(L)'
;MNIGTITCLILAVFFGIISIIFALLKEKGALLISGFNTMPKEEREKYDQKKMSIDMRNSLFLWTIILFAGAISAHFISKYCAIIA
;
A
#
# COMPACT_ATOMS: atom_id res chain seq x y z
N MET A 1 -5.91 21.98 -5.04
CA MET A 1 -5.24 21.08 -4.07
C MET A 1 -3.74 21.17 -4.31
N ASN A 2 -2.94 21.20 -3.25
CA ASN A 2 -1.48 21.17 -3.37
C ASN A 2 -1.06 19.89 -4.12
N ILE A 3 0.00 19.97 -4.94
CA ILE A 3 0.65 18.82 -5.59
C ILE A 3 0.93 17.73 -4.56
N GLY A 4 1.43 18.09 -3.36
CA GLY A 4 1.65 17.12 -2.28
C GLY A 4 0.39 16.36 -1.86
N THR A 5 -0.74 17.06 -1.73
CA THR A 5 -2.04 16.42 -1.42
C THR A 5 -2.46 15.47 -2.55
N ILE A 6 -2.30 15.88 -3.81
CA ILE A 6 -2.68 15.07 -4.99
C ILE A 6 -1.81 13.80 -5.05
N THR A 7 -0.49 13.94 -4.93
CA THR A 7 0.45 12.81 -4.96
C THR A 7 0.17 11.82 -3.84
N CYS A 8 -0.03 12.30 -2.61
CA CYS A 8 -0.34 11.43 -1.47
C CYS A 8 -1.67 10.69 -1.66
N LEU A 9 -2.72 11.33 -2.19
CA LEU A 9 -3.99 10.67 -2.45
C LEU A 9 -3.90 9.60 -3.54
N ILE A 10 -3.21 9.90 -4.66
CA ILE A 10 -3.02 8.94 -5.75
C ILE A 10 -2.31 7.68 -5.24
N LEU A 11 -1.22 7.86 -4.48
CA LEU A 11 -0.48 6.73 -3.91
C LEU A 11 -1.29 5.98 -2.85
N ALA A 12 -2.05 6.67 -2.00
CA ALA A 12 -2.91 6.03 -1.01
C ALA A 12 -3.96 5.13 -1.66
N VAL A 13 -4.61 5.61 -2.74
CA VAL A 13 -5.59 4.82 -3.52
C VAL A 13 -4.91 3.63 -4.18
N PHE A 14 -3.75 3.83 -4.81
CA PHE A 14 -3.00 2.76 -5.45
C PHE A 14 -2.63 1.63 -4.48
N PHE A 15 -2.00 1.96 -3.34
CA PHE A 15 -1.67 0.95 -2.33
C PHE A 15 -2.92 0.35 -1.66
N GLY A 16 -4.00 1.12 -1.54
CA GLY A 16 -5.26 0.62 -1.00
C GLY A 16 -5.87 -0.46 -1.90
N ILE A 17 -5.89 -0.22 -3.21
CA ILE A 17 -6.35 -1.20 -4.20
C ILE A 17 -5.51 -2.47 -4.13
N ILE A 18 -4.18 -2.35 -4.10
CA ILE A 18 -3.30 -3.54 -4.03
C ILE A 18 -3.52 -4.29 -2.70
N SER A 19 -3.66 -3.58 -1.58
CA SER A 19 -3.98 -4.21 -0.29
C SER A 19 -5.30 -5.01 -0.35
N ILE A 20 -6.34 -4.45 -0.96
CA ILE A 20 -7.62 -5.15 -1.17
C ILE A 20 -7.43 -6.38 -2.06
N ILE A 21 -6.62 -6.30 -3.13
CA ILE A 21 -6.31 -7.45 -3.98
C ILE A 21 -5.66 -8.58 -3.15
N PHE A 22 -4.66 -8.28 -2.31
CA PHE A 22 -4.06 -9.28 -1.41
C PHE A 22 -5.09 -9.85 -0.41
N ALA A 23 -6.00 -9.02 0.12
CA ALA A 23 -7.06 -9.47 1.00
C ALA A 23 -8.02 -10.48 0.32
N LEU A 24 -8.37 -10.25 -0.94
CA LEU A 24 -9.24 -11.12 -1.73
C LEU A 24 -8.55 -12.42 -2.16
N LEU A 25 -7.26 -12.34 -2.53
CA LEU A 25 -6.49 -13.50 -3.01
C LEU A 25 -6.04 -14.45 -1.88
N LYS A 26 -6.03 -14.00 -0.63
CA LYS A 26 -5.58 -14.81 0.54
C LYS A 26 -4.18 -15.37 0.26
N GLU A 27 -3.92 -16.65 0.53
CA GLU A 27 -2.62 -17.29 0.30
C GLU A 27 -2.09 -17.15 -1.15
N LYS A 28 -2.99 -17.13 -2.15
CA LYS A 28 -2.59 -16.96 -3.56
C LYS A 28 -2.01 -15.57 -3.83
N GLY A 29 -2.26 -14.60 -2.95
CA GLY A 29 -1.67 -13.26 -3.03
C GLY A 29 -0.14 -13.29 -2.93
N ALA A 30 0.46 -14.30 -2.29
CA ALA A 30 1.91 -14.46 -2.25
C ALA A 30 2.53 -14.57 -3.66
N LEU A 31 1.78 -15.05 -4.66
CA LEU A 31 2.22 -15.11 -6.05
C LEU A 31 2.39 -13.74 -6.72
N LEU A 32 1.84 -12.67 -6.14
CA LEU A 32 2.09 -11.31 -6.61
C LEU A 32 3.43 -10.75 -6.12
N ILE A 33 4.09 -11.42 -5.16
CA ILE A 33 5.38 -11.01 -4.63
C ILE A 33 6.45 -11.38 -5.66
N SER A 34 7.09 -10.36 -6.21
CA SER A 34 8.22 -10.52 -7.13
C SER A 34 9.35 -11.33 -6.48
N GLY A 35 10.03 -12.17 -7.25
CA GLY A 35 11.00 -13.14 -6.75
C GLY A 35 10.36 -14.43 -6.22
N PHE A 36 9.28 -14.34 -5.44
CA PHE A 36 8.53 -15.53 -5.02
C PHE A 36 7.81 -16.18 -6.21
N ASN A 37 7.16 -15.38 -7.07
CA ASN A 37 6.45 -15.92 -8.24
C ASN A 37 7.36 -16.69 -9.21
N THR A 38 8.61 -16.27 -9.35
CA THR A 38 9.62 -16.88 -10.24
C THR A 38 10.28 -18.12 -9.64
N MET A 39 10.07 -18.38 -8.35
CA MET A 39 10.64 -19.53 -7.65
C MET A 39 9.96 -20.85 -8.10
N PRO A 40 10.71 -21.96 -8.25
CA PRO A 40 10.13 -23.28 -8.51
C PRO A 40 9.04 -23.63 -7.51
N LYS A 41 8.01 -24.36 -7.95
CA LYS A 41 6.86 -24.70 -7.09
C LYS A 41 7.29 -25.48 -5.84
N GLU A 42 8.21 -26.42 -6.01
CA GLU A 42 8.79 -27.25 -4.93
C GLU A 42 9.48 -26.42 -3.84
N GLU A 43 10.11 -25.29 -4.22
CA GLU A 43 10.72 -24.38 -3.26
C GLU A 43 9.66 -23.50 -2.59
N ARG A 44 8.65 -23.03 -3.33
CA ARG A 44 7.54 -22.22 -2.80
C ARG A 44 6.70 -22.95 -1.75
N GLU A 45 6.56 -24.27 -1.86
CA GLU A 45 5.83 -25.11 -0.89
C GLU A 45 6.48 -25.12 0.50
N LYS A 46 7.74 -24.70 0.62
CA LYS A 46 8.46 -24.58 1.89
C LYS A 46 8.10 -23.31 2.68
N TYR A 47 7.38 -22.37 2.08
CA TYR A 47 7.06 -21.07 2.67
C TYR A 47 5.59 -20.99 3.11
N ASP A 48 5.34 -20.22 4.18
CA ASP A 48 3.98 -19.87 4.61
C ASP A 48 3.40 -18.75 3.72
N GLN A 49 2.81 -19.15 2.60
CA GLN A 49 2.19 -18.24 1.63
C GLN A 49 1.05 -17.42 2.23
N LYS A 50 0.32 -17.99 3.19
CA LYS A 50 -0.77 -17.29 3.87
C LYS A 50 -0.22 -16.14 4.68
N LYS A 51 0.81 -16.38 5.48
CA LYS A 51 1.47 -15.34 6.28
C LYS A 51 2.11 -14.28 5.39
N MET A 52 2.86 -14.67 4.36
CA MET A 52 3.47 -13.73 3.41
C MET A 52 2.43 -12.80 2.77
N SER A 53 1.30 -13.35 2.32
CA SER A 53 0.23 -12.55 1.73
C SER A 53 -0.41 -11.58 2.74
N ILE A 54 -0.65 -12.05 3.97
CA ILE A 54 -1.16 -11.21 5.06
C ILE A 54 -0.19 -10.09 5.42
N ASP A 55 1.11 -10.38 5.50
CA ASP A 55 2.14 -9.39 5.82
C ASP A 55 2.23 -8.31 4.73
N MET A 56 2.16 -8.70 3.46
CA MET A 56 2.14 -7.76 2.34
C MET A 56 0.86 -6.90 2.34
N ARG A 57 -0.32 -7.52 2.56
CA ARG A 57 -1.60 -6.79 2.71
C ARG A 57 -1.51 -5.73 3.79
N ASN A 58 -1.03 -6.12 4.98
CA ASN A 58 -0.96 -5.25 6.14
C ASN A 58 0.04 -4.11 5.92
N SER A 59 1.19 -4.39 5.31
CA SER A 59 2.19 -3.39 4.95
C SER A 59 1.63 -2.35 3.97
N LEU A 60 0.96 -2.81 2.90
CA LEU A 60 0.32 -1.92 1.93
C LEU A 60 -0.80 -1.09 2.57
N PHE A 61 -1.61 -1.70 3.45
CA PHE A 61 -2.68 -1.00 4.15
C PHE A 61 -2.13 0.08 5.10
N LEU A 62 -1.03 -0.22 5.81
CA LEU A 62 -0.35 0.76 6.65
C LEU A 62 0.14 1.95 5.81
N TRP A 63 0.73 1.69 4.64
CA TRP A 63 1.14 2.75 3.73
C TRP A 63 -0.04 3.59 3.22
N THR A 64 -1.18 2.97 2.92
CA THR A 64 -2.41 3.71 2.60
C THR A 64 -2.81 4.67 3.71
N ILE A 65 -2.80 4.23 4.98
CA ILE A 65 -3.14 5.08 6.12
C ILE A 65 -2.15 6.24 6.27
N ILE A 66 -0.84 5.95 6.18
CA ILE A 66 0.22 6.96 6.30
C ILE A 66 0.07 8.02 5.21
N LEU A 67 -0.14 7.61 3.95
CA LEU A 67 -0.28 8.53 2.83
C LEU A 67 -1.58 9.33 2.90
N PHE A 68 -2.67 8.73 3.37
CA PHE A 68 -3.92 9.44 3.59
C PHE A 68 -3.79 10.50 4.69
N ALA A 69 -3.13 10.17 5.81
CA ALA A 69 -2.79 11.13 6.85
C ALA A 69 -1.86 12.24 6.34
N GLY A 70 -0.89 11.89 5.47
CA GLY A 70 -0.01 12.83 4.78
C GLY A 70 -0.79 13.79 3.87
N ALA A 71 -1.76 13.29 3.11
CA ALA A 71 -2.62 14.11 2.25
C ALA A 71 -3.43 15.13 3.06
N ILE A 72 -4.04 14.68 4.17
CA ILE A 72 -4.78 15.54 5.10
C ILE A 72 -3.86 16.63 5.65
N SER A 73 -2.69 16.25 6.16
CA SER A 73 -1.70 17.17 6.72
C SER A 73 -1.23 18.19 5.69
N ALA A 74 -0.89 17.76 4.48
CA ALA A 74 -0.44 18.64 3.39
C ALA A 74 -1.54 19.63 2.97
N HIS A 75 -2.80 19.21 2.97
CA HIS A 75 -3.93 20.09 2.66
C HIS A 75 -4.10 21.19 3.71
N PHE A 76 -3.97 20.86 5.00
CA PHE A 76 -4.05 21.85 6.08
C PHE A 76 -2.86 22.81 6.07
N ILE A 77 -1.63 22.30 6.00
CA ILE A 77 -0.42 23.13 5.97
C ILE A 77 -0.48 24.12 4.81
N SER A 78 -0.84 23.66 3.60
CA SER A 78 -0.97 24.53 2.43
C SER A 78 -2.00 25.65 2.62
N LYS A 79 -3.09 25.39 3.35
CA LYS A 79 -4.10 26.42 3.66
C LYS A 79 -3.60 27.40 4.70
N TYR A 80 -2.98 26.94 5.77
CA TYR A 80 -2.45 27.82 6.82
C TYR A 80 -1.32 28.72 6.30
N CYS A 81 -0.39 28.19 5.50
CA CYS A 81 0.64 29.01 4.87
C CYS A 81 0.05 30.06 3.90
N ALA A 82 -1.03 29.75 3.19
CA ALA A 82 -1.69 30.71 2.30
C ALA A 82 -2.51 31.80 3.03
N ILE A 83 -2.89 31.57 4.29
CA ILE A 83 -3.58 32.58 5.13
C ILE A 83 -2.57 33.54 5.76
N ILE A 84 -1.35 33.06 6.04
CA ILE A 84 -0.30 33.82 6.75
C ILE A 84 0.58 34.63 5.77
N ALA A 85 0.66 34.24 4.50
CA ALA A 85 1.38 34.93 3.43
C ALA A 85 0.56 36.10 2.83
#